data_AF-A0A7Y0XCR4-F1
#
_entry.id   AF-A0A7Y0XCR4-F1
#
_cell.length_a   1.000
_cell.length_b   1.000
_cell.length_c   1.000
_cell.angle_alpha   90.00
_cell.angle_beta   90.00
_cell.angle_gamma   90.00
#
_symmetry.space_group_name_H-M   'P 1'
#
loop_
_entity.id
_entity.type
_entity.pdbx_description
1 polymer ?
#
loop_
_entity_poly.entity_id
_entity_poly.type
_entity_poly.pdbx_seq_one_letter_code
_entity_poly.pdbx_strand_id
1 'polypeptide(L)'
;LGFKGHFGALATYKQKHDVKTLISIGGWAETGGHFDTNGDRVADGGFYTMTTNADGSINHAGIEKFATSAVEMMRQYKFDGL
;
A
#
# COMPACT_ATOMS: atom_id res chain seq x y z
N LEU A 1 15.46 -8.46 11.96
CA LEU A 1 14.80 -8.55 10.64
C LEU A 1 15.63 -7.98 9.48
N GLY A 2 16.74 -7.26 9.72
CA GLY A 2 17.66 -6.83 8.64
C GLY A 2 17.13 -5.70 7.74
N PHE A 3 15.90 -5.23 7.94
CA PHE A 3 15.34 -4.09 7.21
C PHE A 3 15.95 -2.78 7.69
N LYS A 4 16.17 -1.85 6.76
CA LYS A 4 16.61 -0.47 7.05
C LYS A 4 15.42 0.49 6.97
N GLY A 5 15.62 1.74 7.39
CA GLY A 5 14.59 2.80 7.32
C GLY A 5 13.43 2.60 8.29
N HIS A 6 12.29 3.22 7.97
CA HIS A 6 11.11 3.26 8.86
C HIS A 6 10.57 1.87 9.21
N PHE A 7 10.53 0.93 8.26
CA PHE A 7 10.02 -0.43 8.51
C PHE A 7 10.92 -1.21 9.48
N GLY A 8 12.24 -1.02 9.39
CA GLY A 8 13.17 -1.60 10.36
C GLY A 8 12.90 -1.08 11.77
N ALA A 9 12.76 0.24 11.92
CA ALA A 9 12.46 0.86 13.21
C ALA A 9 11.09 0.39 13.76
N LEU A 10 10.04 0.42 12.96
CA LEU A 10 8.70 -0.04 13.36
C LEU A 10 8.72 -1.50 13.81
N ALA A 11 9.40 -2.37 13.07
CA ALA A 11 9.50 -3.79 13.42
C ALA A 11 10.22 -4.03 14.76
N THR A 12 11.23 -3.21 15.09
CA THR A 12 11.90 -3.25 16.41
C THR A 12 10.99 -2.73 17.53
N TYR A 13 10.39 -1.56 17.35
CA TYR A 13 9.61 -0.92 18.41
C TYR A 13 8.27 -1.62 18.68
N LYS A 14 7.61 -2.19 17.65
CA LYS A 14 6.36 -2.94 17.86
C LYS A 14 6.54 -4.15 18.76
N GLN A 15 7.69 -4.83 18.66
CA GLN A 15 8.02 -5.97 19.54
C GLN A 15 8.28 -5.51 20.97
N LYS A 16 8.96 -4.36 21.14
CA LYS A 16 9.25 -3.78 22.45
C LYS A 16 7.99 -3.31 23.18
N HIS A 17 6.99 -2.82 22.45
CA HIS A 17 5.80 -2.15 23.01
C HIS A 17 4.48 -2.91 22.81
N ASP A 18 4.51 -4.10 22.20
CA ASP A 18 3.35 -4.93 21.89
C ASP A 18 2.20 -4.15 21.18
N VAL A 19 2.57 -3.34 20.18
CA VAL A 19 1.60 -2.54 19.40
C VAL A 19 1.37 -3.11 18.00
N LYS A 20 0.19 -2.83 17.46
CA LYS A 20 -0.17 -3.19 16.08
C LYS A 20 0.21 -2.06 15.12
N THR A 21 0.74 -2.44 13.96
CA THR A 21 1.16 -1.55 12.88
C THR A 21 0.37 -1.89 11.62
N LEU A 22 -0.30 -0.90 11.04
CA LEU A 22 -1.05 -1.02 9.80
C LEU A 22 -0.42 -0.16 8.69
N ILE A 23 -0.60 -0.57 7.44
CA ILE A 23 -0.15 0.19 6.26
C ILE A 23 -1.32 0.93 5.62
N SER A 24 -1.34 2.25 5.78
CA SER A 24 -2.29 3.09 5.07
C SER A 24 -1.88 3.25 3.60
N ILE A 25 -2.85 3.09 2.69
CA ILE A 25 -2.64 3.16 1.23
C ILE A 25 -3.57 4.23 0.66
N GLY A 26 -3.00 5.16 -0.12
CA GLY A 26 -3.74 6.26 -0.76
C GLY A 26 -3.57 7.59 -0.04
N GLY A 27 -4.63 8.08 0.61
CA GLY A 27 -4.69 9.46 1.12
C GLY A 27 -4.94 10.49 0.01
N TRP A 28 -5.06 11.76 0.37
CA TRP A 28 -5.52 12.81 -0.56
C TRP A 28 -4.69 12.89 -1.85
N ALA A 29 -3.37 12.82 -1.74
CA ALA A 29 -2.49 13.02 -2.89
C ALA A 29 -2.41 11.77 -3.80
N GLU A 30 -2.47 10.56 -3.24
CA GLU A 30 -2.15 9.32 -3.96
C GLU A 30 -3.33 8.36 -4.12
N THR A 31 -4.55 8.76 -3.74
CA THR A 31 -5.75 7.95 -4.03
C THR A 31 -5.95 7.72 -5.54
N GLY A 32 -5.60 8.69 -6.38
CA GLY A 32 -5.75 8.61 -7.84
C GLY A 32 -4.44 8.81 -8.61
N GLY A 33 -3.30 8.46 -8.03
CA GLY A 33 -1.98 8.72 -8.62
C GLY A 33 -0.84 8.36 -7.67
N HIS A 34 0.39 8.64 -8.06
CA HIS A 34 1.57 8.53 -7.20
C HIS A 34 2.59 9.61 -7.55
N PHE A 35 3.56 9.85 -6.67
CA PHE A 35 4.71 10.70 -7.00
C PHE A 35 5.83 9.88 -7.68
N ASP A 36 6.37 10.39 -8.79
CA ASP A 36 7.53 9.80 -9.45
C ASP A 36 8.84 10.16 -8.75
N THR A 37 9.97 9.72 -9.32
CA THR A 37 11.30 9.96 -8.74
C THR A 37 11.75 11.42 -8.77
N ASN A 38 11.12 12.27 -9.57
CA ASN A 38 11.38 13.71 -9.62
C ASN A 38 10.48 14.47 -8.64
N GLY A 39 9.49 13.80 -8.04
CA GLY A 39 8.48 14.40 -7.16
C GLY A 39 7.28 14.95 -7.92
N ASP A 40 7.16 14.66 -9.22
CA ASP A 40 6.00 15.03 -10.02
C ASP A 40 4.87 14.02 -9.81
N ARG A 41 3.63 14.51 -9.76
CA ARG A 41 2.46 13.65 -9.56
C ARG A 41 2.02 13.02 -10.88
N VAL A 42 2.05 11.69 -10.94
CA VAL A 42 1.54 10.89 -12.05
C VAL A 42 0.07 10.56 -11.83
N ALA A 43 -0.79 10.94 -12.78
CA ALA A 43 -2.23 10.69 -12.74
C ALA A 43 -2.60 9.36 -13.43
N ASP A 44 -2.25 8.23 -12.81
CA ASP A 44 -2.53 6.88 -13.33
C ASP A 44 -3.92 6.31 -12.92
N GLY A 45 -4.67 7.07 -12.11
CA GLY A 45 -6.01 6.71 -11.65
C GLY A 45 -6.05 5.94 -10.33
N GLY A 46 -4.92 5.42 -9.82
CA GLY A 46 -4.82 4.78 -8.50
C GLY A 46 -5.98 3.82 -8.16
N PHE A 47 -6.65 4.06 -7.03
CA PHE A 47 -7.79 3.26 -6.59
C PHE A 47 -8.93 3.24 -7.61
N TYR A 48 -9.19 4.34 -8.32
CA TYR A 48 -10.34 4.43 -9.22
C TYR A 48 -10.25 3.42 -10.36
N THR A 49 -9.10 3.36 -11.03
CA THR A 49 -8.87 2.42 -12.15
C THR A 49 -8.57 1.00 -11.66
N MET A 50 -8.02 0.86 -10.45
CA MET A 50 -7.83 -0.44 -9.81
C MET A 50 -9.16 -1.13 -9.46
N THR A 51 -10.19 -0.38 -9.03
CA THR A 51 -11.49 -0.94 -8.64
C THR A 51 -12.53 -0.95 -9.75
N THR A 52 -12.42 -0.09 -10.75
CA THR A 52 -13.46 0.14 -11.76
C THR A 52 -12.86 0.25 -13.15
N ASN A 53 -13.43 -0.49 -14.09
CA ASN A 53 -13.06 -0.44 -15.51
C ASN A 53 -13.57 0.85 -16.16
N ALA A 54 -13.02 1.19 -17.34
CA ALA A 54 -13.43 2.38 -18.08
C ALA A 54 -14.92 2.36 -18.52
N ASP A 55 -15.51 1.17 -18.63
CA ASP A 55 -16.93 0.98 -18.94
C ASP A 55 -17.86 1.07 -17.70
N GLY A 56 -17.29 1.33 -16.52
CA GLY A 56 -18.02 1.43 -15.26
C GLY A 56 -18.26 0.09 -14.55
N SER A 57 -17.86 -1.04 -15.14
CA SER A 57 -17.93 -2.35 -14.47
C SER A 57 -16.85 -2.52 -13.40
N ILE A 58 -17.03 -3.51 -12.51
CA ILE A 58 -16.05 -3.82 -11.46
C ILE A 58 -14.78 -4.39 -12.08
N ASN A 59 -13.63 -3.83 -11.72
CA ASN A 59 -12.32 -4.36 -12.12
C ASN A 59 -11.86 -5.47 -11.16
N HIS A 60 -12.47 -6.65 -11.27
CA HIS A 60 -12.12 -7.79 -10.43
C HIS A 60 -10.63 -8.18 -10.53
N ALA A 61 -10.03 -8.08 -11.72
CA ALA A 61 -8.62 -8.40 -11.93
C ALA A 61 -7.69 -7.42 -11.21
N GLY A 62 -8.00 -6.12 -11.26
CA GLY A 62 -7.27 -5.08 -10.53
C GLY A 62 -7.35 -5.27 -9.01
N ILE A 63 -8.56 -5.53 -8.51
CA ILE A 63 -8.81 -5.80 -7.08
C ILE A 63 -8.04 -7.03 -6.60
N GLU A 64 -8.09 -8.13 -7.33
CA GLU A 64 -7.40 -9.37 -6.93
C GLU A 64 -5.88 -9.19 -6.88
N LYS A 65 -5.33 -8.49 -7.89
CA LYS A 65 -3.90 -8.18 -7.94
C LYS A 65 -3.48 -7.29 -6.77
N PHE A 66 -4.29 -6.28 -6.44
CA PHE A 66 -4.03 -5.41 -5.29
C PHE A 66 -4.13 -6.15 -3.96
N ALA A 67 -5.17 -6.96 -3.76
CA ALA A 67 -5.36 -7.72 -2.54
C ALA A 67 -4.19 -8.70 -2.30
N THR A 68 -3.76 -9.39 -3.37
CA THR A 68 -2.60 -10.29 -3.32
C THR A 68 -1.32 -9.54 -2.92
N SER A 69 -1.01 -8.43 -3.59
CA SER A 69 0.22 -7.67 -3.33
C SER A 69 0.22 -7.04 -1.93
N ALA A 70 -0.93 -6.60 -1.44
CA ALA A 70 -1.05 -6.03 -0.10
C ALA A 70 -0.82 -7.08 1.00
N VAL A 71 -1.34 -8.31 0.80
CA VAL A 71 -1.07 -9.44 1.70
C VAL A 71 0.40 -9.85 1.66
N GLU A 72 1.02 -9.90 0.48
CA GLU A 72 2.45 -10.19 0.32
C GLU A 72 3.32 -9.16 1.05
N MET A 73 3.06 -7.87 0.84
CA MET A 73 3.76 -6.78 1.50
C MET A 73 3.62 -6.86 3.03
N MET A 74 2.39 -7.02 3.53
CA MET A 74 2.11 -7.16 4.97
C MET A 74 2.94 -8.30 5.58
N ARG A 75 3.01 -9.46 4.92
CA ARG A 75 3.76 -10.63 5.38
C ARG A 75 5.27 -10.45 5.30
N GLN A 76 5.75 -9.82 4.21
CA GLN A 76 7.17 -9.54 3.98
C GLN A 76 7.72 -8.62 5.06
N TYR A 77 6.98 -7.56 5.40
CA TYR A 77 7.44 -6.52 6.33
C TYR A 77 6.84 -6.62 7.74
N LYS A 78 6.05 -7.66 8.01
CA LYS A 78 5.50 -7.99 9.35
C LYS A 78 4.56 -6.93 9.92
N PHE A 79 3.73 -6.33 9.06
CA PHE A 79 2.60 -5.52 9.48
C PHE A 79 1.45 -6.42 9.96
N ASP A 80 0.56 -5.87 10.80
CA ASP A 80 -0.58 -6.60 11.36
C ASP A 80 -1.88 -6.37 10.57
N GLY A 81 -1.84 -5.42 9.63
CA GLY A 81 -2.97 -5.08 8.79
C GLY A 81 -2.63 -4.04 7.73
N LEU A 82 -3.66 -3.69 6.98
CA LEU A 82 -3.71 -2.69 5.92
C LEU A 82 -4.77 -1.66 6.34
#